data_AF-N1PT06-F1
#
_entry.id   AF-N1PT06-F1
#
_cell.length_a   1.000
_cell.length_b   1.000
_cell.length_c   1.000
_cell.angle_alpha   90.00
_cell.angle_beta   90.00
_cell.angle_gamma   90.00
#
_symmetry.space_group_name_H-M   'P 1'
#
loop_
_entity.id
_entity.type
_entity.pdbx_description
1 polymer ?
#
loop_
_entity_poly.entity_id
_entity_poly.type
_entity_poly.pdbx_seq_one_letter_code
_entity_poly.pdbx_strand_id
1 'polypeptide(L)'
;MQATPRPHTLTLRFKQHRTTILLEVEPLQKLSEVRALLLHAVQQTHLAGNLNGHSIPQNPDEIKLGRAVDRHNLKLGFTFIDKGQPEEALTGKGKAKASATTKSPTSQVKDCPQGVGLKTGDVVAFKFASQDETGEVGDAIVDMEGDTVEQWDVLIPTVEDTYGDEGADEGIALDED
;
A
#
# COMPACT_ATOMS: atom_id res chain seq x y z
N MET A 1 33.15 26.85 3.71
CA MET A 1 32.26 26.41 2.63
C MET A 1 31.13 25.63 3.28
N GLN A 2 29.94 26.20 3.44
CA GLN A 2 28.77 25.46 3.94
C GLN A 2 28.23 24.61 2.80
N ALA A 3 28.11 23.30 3.01
CA ALA A 3 27.47 22.41 2.07
C ALA A 3 25.96 22.71 2.05
N THR A 4 25.39 22.96 0.87
CA THR A 4 23.93 23.07 0.69
C THR A 4 23.30 21.74 1.09
N PRO A 5 22.39 21.72 2.09
CA PRO A 5 21.71 20.48 2.45
C PRO A 5 20.87 20.03 1.25
N ARG A 6 21.05 18.78 0.83
CA ARG A 6 20.20 18.17 -0.21
C ARG A 6 18.97 17.60 0.47
N PRO A 7 17.75 17.91 0.01
CA PRO A 7 16.56 17.26 0.52
C PRO A 7 16.67 15.76 0.20
N HIS A 8 16.55 14.93 1.23
CA HIS A 8 16.45 13.49 1.04
C HIS A 8 14.98 13.16 0.78
N THR A 9 14.67 12.58 -0.37
CA THR A 9 13.32 12.16 -0.75
C THR A 9 13.23 10.64 -0.82
N LEU A 10 12.07 10.10 -0.46
CA LEU A 10 11.73 8.70 -0.63
C LEU A 10 10.80 8.56 -1.83
N THR A 11 11.15 7.70 -2.77
CA THR A 11 10.25 7.32 -3.86
C THR A 11 9.45 6.08 -3.45
N LEU A 12 8.13 6.21 -3.30
CA LEU A 12 7.23 5.14 -2.87
C LEU A 12 6.29 4.71 -4.00
N ARG A 13 6.03 3.41 -4.09
CA ARG A 13 5.12 2.81 -5.09
C ARG A 13 3.78 2.46 -4.43
N PHE A 14 2.77 3.27 -4.68
CA PHE A 14 1.41 3.03 -4.21
C PHE A 14 0.68 2.12 -5.18
N LYS A 15 0.19 0.98 -4.70
CA LYS A 15 -0.52 -0.02 -5.52
C LYS A 15 -1.95 -0.22 -5.05
N GLN A 16 -2.84 -0.28 -6.03
CA GLN A 16 -4.22 -0.76 -5.87
C GLN A 16 -4.66 -1.40 -7.19
N HIS A 17 -5.17 -2.63 -7.10
CA HIS A 17 -5.40 -3.54 -8.21
C HIS A 17 -4.18 -3.63 -9.13
N ARG A 18 -4.35 -3.36 -10.44
CA ARG A 18 -3.26 -3.21 -11.43
C ARG A 18 -2.68 -1.78 -11.49
N THR A 19 -3.27 -0.81 -10.80
CA THR A 19 -2.82 0.58 -10.82
C THR A 19 -1.61 0.77 -9.90
N THR A 20 -0.61 1.50 -10.40
CA THR A 20 0.57 1.89 -9.61
C THR A 20 0.82 3.38 -9.75
N ILE A 21 0.88 4.08 -8.61
CA ILE A 21 1.17 5.51 -8.53
C ILE A 21 2.52 5.68 -7.84
N LEU A 22 3.41 6.44 -8.45
CA LEU A 22 4.73 6.73 -7.90
C LEU A 22 4.71 8.13 -7.28
N LEU A 23 5.08 8.25 -6.00
CA LEU A 23 5.19 9.54 -5.33
C LEU A 23 6.56 9.71 -4.71
N GLU A 24 7.08 10.92 -4.81
CA GLU A 24 8.23 11.38 -4.03
C GLU A 24 7.72 12.07 -2.77
N VAL A 25 8.15 11.60 -1.61
CA VAL A 25 7.73 12.12 -0.30
C VAL A 25 8.95 12.43 0.55
N GLU A 26 8.82 13.37 1.49
CA GLU A 26 9.90 13.59 2.45
C GLU A 26 9.84 12.53 3.56
N PRO A 27 10.99 11.96 4.01
CA PRO A 27 11.03 10.92 5.02
C PRO A 27 10.38 11.32 6.36
N LEU A 28 10.43 12.61 6.67
CA LEU A 28 9.89 13.22 7.90
C LEU A 28 8.54 13.92 7.69
N GLN A 29 7.96 13.82 6.49
CA GLN A 29 6.63 14.36 6.19
C GLN A 29 5.56 13.60 6.97
N LYS A 30 4.45 14.25 7.32
CA LYS A 30 3.32 13.57 7.97
C LYS A 30 2.63 12.61 7.02
N LEU A 31 2.23 11.43 7.50
CA LEU A 31 1.46 10.48 6.69
C LEU A 31 0.10 11.03 6.24
N SER A 32 -0.49 11.97 6.99
CA SER A 32 -1.71 12.66 6.56
C SER A 32 -1.49 13.51 5.29
N GLU A 33 -0.32 14.13 5.14
CA GLU A 33 0.03 14.88 3.93
C GLU A 33 0.35 13.95 2.77
N VAL A 34 0.99 12.80 3.02
CA VAL A 34 1.21 11.75 2.01
C VAL A 34 -0.13 11.23 1.47
N ARG A 35 -1.14 11.02 2.33
CA ARG A 35 -2.50 10.65 1.90
C ARG A 35 -3.15 11.75 1.05
N ALA A 36 -2.98 13.02 1.42
CA ALA A 36 -3.49 14.15 0.62
C ALA A 36 -2.82 14.24 -0.75
N LEU A 37 -1.50 14.07 -0.82
CA LEU A 37 -0.74 14.01 -2.07
C LEU A 37 -1.19 12.84 -2.95
N LEU A 38 -1.36 11.65 -2.35
CA LEU A 38 -1.87 10.48 -3.05
C LEU A 38 -3.29 10.72 -3.58
N LEU A 39 -4.18 11.28 -2.77
CA LEU A 39 -5.54 11.59 -3.19
C LEU A 39 -5.55 12.55 -4.39
N HIS A 40 -4.76 13.62 -4.29
CA HIS A 40 -4.63 14.59 -5.37
C HIS A 40 -4.09 13.93 -6.66
N ALA A 41 -3.06 13.09 -6.56
CA ALA A 41 -2.52 12.35 -7.69
C ALA A 41 -3.55 11.39 -8.30
N VAL A 42 -4.33 10.68 -7.49
CA VAL A 42 -5.42 9.80 -7.94
C VAL A 42 -6.49 10.62 -8.68
N GLN A 43 -6.95 11.73 -8.11
CA GLN A 43 -7.96 12.60 -8.73
C GLN A 43 -7.49 13.19 -10.07
N GLN A 44 -6.21 13.56 -10.16
CA GLN A 44 -5.63 14.10 -11.41
C GLN A 44 -5.46 13.03 -12.50
N THR A 45 -5.17 11.79 -12.10
CA THR A 45 -4.96 10.68 -13.06
C THR A 45 -6.26 9.99 -13.46
N HIS A 46 -7.28 10.01 -12.59
CA HIS A 46 -8.55 9.31 -12.78
C HIS A 46 -9.72 10.31 -12.76
N LEU A 47 -9.85 11.06 -13.85
CA LEU A 47 -10.86 12.11 -14.04
C LEU A 47 -12.32 11.59 -14.05
N ALA A 48 -12.51 10.29 -14.23
CA ALA A 48 -13.82 9.65 -14.18
C ALA A 48 -14.42 9.61 -12.75
N GLY A 49 -13.64 9.98 -11.72
CA GLY A 49 -14.09 9.97 -10.33
C GLY A 49 -14.18 8.57 -9.72
N ASN A 50 -13.72 7.55 -10.43
CA ASN A 50 -13.61 6.18 -9.95
C ASN A 50 -12.21 5.61 -10.24
N LEU A 51 -11.79 4.67 -9.39
CA LEU A 51 -10.56 3.91 -9.52
C LEU A 51 -10.92 2.43 -9.27
N ASN A 52 -10.74 1.59 -10.30
CA ASN A 52 -11.03 0.15 -10.24
C ASN A 52 -12.44 -0.17 -9.71
N GLY A 53 -13.45 0.58 -10.15
CA GLY A 53 -14.86 0.39 -9.74
C GLY A 53 -15.23 1.08 -8.42
N HIS A 54 -14.28 1.66 -7.69
CA HIS A 54 -14.54 2.37 -6.44
C HIS A 54 -14.54 3.88 -6.63
N SER A 55 -15.50 4.58 -6.04
CA SER A 55 -15.52 6.04 -6.05
C SER A 55 -14.32 6.63 -5.30
N ILE A 56 -13.64 7.59 -5.90
CA ILE A 56 -12.50 8.27 -5.28
C ILE A 56 -13.04 9.16 -4.14
N PRO A 57 -12.56 9.00 -2.89
CA PRO A 57 -13.06 9.80 -1.78
C PRO A 57 -12.69 11.28 -1.92
N GLN A 58 -13.39 12.15 -1.18
CA GLN A 58 -13.02 13.57 -1.09
C GLN A 58 -12.06 13.85 0.07
N ASN A 59 -12.10 13.02 1.12
CA ASN A 59 -11.23 13.20 2.28
C ASN A 59 -10.03 12.24 2.22
N PRO A 60 -8.80 12.71 2.45
CA PRO A 60 -7.62 11.86 2.45
C PRO A 60 -7.59 10.86 3.61
N ASP A 61 -8.34 11.13 4.69
CA ASP A 61 -8.46 10.23 5.85
C ASP A 61 -9.24 8.94 5.54
N GLU A 62 -10.02 8.94 4.45
CA GLU A 62 -10.70 7.75 3.95
C GLU A 62 -9.73 6.82 3.19
N ILE A 63 -8.47 7.21 3.03
CA ILE A 63 -7.44 6.37 2.41
C ILE A 63 -6.66 5.60 3.50
N LYS A 64 -6.79 4.28 3.42
CA LYS A 64 -6.03 3.31 4.21
C LYS A 64 -4.75 2.95 3.48
N LEU A 65 -3.64 2.84 4.22
CA LEU A 65 -2.31 2.52 3.69
C LEU A 65 -1.79 1.23 4.32
N GLY A 66 -1.18 0.37 3.52
CA GLY A 66 -0.59 -0.89 3.94
C GLY A 66 0.85 -1.00 3.50
N ARG A 67 1.78 -1.33 4.40
CA ARG A 67 3.18 -1.60 4.08
C ARG A 67 3.33 -3.05 3.68
N ALA A 68 4.08 -3.35 2.62
CA ALA A 68 4.40 -4.74 2.29
C ALA A 68 5.09 -5.45 3.47
N VAL A 69 4.66 -6.69 3.76
CA VAL A 69 5.30 -7.53 4.80
C VAL A 69 6.76 -7.80 4.43
N ASP A 70 7.01 -8.13 3.16
CA ASP A 70 8.34 -8.23 2.58
C ASP A 70 8.39 -7.47 1.24
N ARG A 71 9.31 -6.51 1.14
CA ARG A 71 9.59 -5.74 -0.08
C ARG A 71 10.05 -6.59 -1.26
N HIS A 72 10.62 -7.77 -1.01
CA HIS A 72 11.07 -8.69 -2.06
C HIS A 72 10.01 -9.74 -2.41
N ASN A 73 9.01 -9.93 -1.56
CA ASN A 73 7.95 -10.90 -1.77
C ASN A 73 6.58 -10.35 -1.38
N LEU A 74 5.97 -9.62 -2.32
CA LEU A 74 4.65 -9.01 -2.16
C LEU A 74 3.51 -10.03 -2.01
N LYS A 75 3.75 -11.33 -2.28
CA LYS A 75 2.76 -12.41 -2.06
C LYS A 75 2.50 -12.66 -0.59
N LEU A 76 3.39 -12.21 0.30
CA LEU A 76 3.21 -12.30 1.75
C LEU A 76 2.18 -11.29 2.29
N GLY A 77 1.64 -10.43 1.44
CA GLY A 77 0.60 -9.47 1.80
C GLY A 77 1.14 -8.15 2.36
N PHE A 78 0.24 -7.39 2.96
CA PHE A 78 0.50 -6.04 3.46
C PHE A 78 -0.05 -5.87 4.89
N THR A 79 0.66 -5.12 5.72
CA THR A 79 0.28 -4.78 7.09
C THR A 79 -0.17 -3.32 7.14
N PHE A 80 -1.26 -3.05 7.87
CA PHE A 80 -1.80 -1.71 8.02
C PHE A 80 -0.79 -0.73 8.61
N ILE A 81 -0.73 0.47 8.05
CA ILE A 81 0.03 1.60 8.59
C ILE A 81 -0.91 2.40 9.48
N ASP A 82 -1.04 1.97 10.73
CA ASP A 82 -1.94 2.61 11.69
C ASP A 82 -1.40 3.99 12.10
N LYS A 83 -2.32 4.94 12.30
CA LYS A 83 -1.99 6.25 12.88
C LYS A 83 -1.77 6.08 14.39
N GLY A 84 -0.68 5.42 14.78
CA GLY A 84 -0.16 5.49 16.15
C GLY A 84 -0.18 4.21 17.00
N GLN A 85 -0.38 3.01 16.46
CA GLN A 85 -0.12 1.80 17.26
C GLN A 85 1.39 1.49 17.40
N PRO A 86 1.84 1.04 18.59
CA PRO A 86 3.15 0.41 18.72
C PRO A 86 3.17 -0.88 17.91
N GLU A 87 4.22 -1.04 17.11
CA GLU A 87 4.67 -2.34 16.64
C GLU A 87 4.93 -3.20 17.89
N GLU A 88 3.99 -4.08 18.25
CA GLU A 88 4.33 -5.22 19.09
C GLU A 88 5.16 -6.15 18.23
N ALA A 89 6.47 -6.04 18.44
CA ALA A 89 7.42 -7.05 18.02
C ALA A 89 6.89 -8.43 18.46
N LEU A 90 6.82 -9.34 17.50
CA LEU A 90 6.58 -10.75 17.69
C LEU A 90 7.58 -11.36 18.71
N THR A 91 7.30 -11.33 20.01
CA THR A 91 7.94 -12.22 20.99
C THR A 91 7.05 -12.49 22.21
N GLY A 92 6.64 -13.74 22.43
CA GLY A 92 6.59 -14.34 23.77
C GLY A 92 5.41 -14.02 24.70
N LYS A 93 4.37 -14.84 24.61
CA LYS A 93 3.58 -15.46 25.71
C LYS A 93 3.85 -14.91 27.14
N GLY A 94 3.01 -14.02 27.65
CA GLY A 94 3.03 -13.57 29.05
C GLY A 94 1.77 -12.83 29.49
N LYS A 95 0.98 -13.44 30.39
CA LYS A 95 -0.20 -12.82 31.04
C LYS A 95 0.21 -11.61 31.88
N ALA A 96 -0.37 -10.42 31.64
CA ALA A 96 -0.65 -9.43 32.69
C ALA A 96 -1.65 -8.34 32.26
N LYS A 97 -2.49 -7.97 33.21
CA LYS A 97 -3.56 -6.97 33.20
C LYS A 97 -3.01 -5.62 33.66
N ALA A 98 -3.32 -4.52 32.95
CA ALA A 98 -3.86 -3.25 33.49
C ALA A 98 -3.51 -2.00 32.64
N SER A 99 -4.58 -1.26 32.35
CA SER A 99 -4.69 0.16 31.95
C SER A 99 -3.64 1.12 32.52
N ALA A 100 -3.06 1.99 31.66
CA ALA A 100 -2.85 3.41 31.96
C ALA A 100 -2.46 4.21 30.71
N THR A 101 -3.27 5.22 30.40
CA THR A 101 -2.99 6.35 29.52
C THR A 101 -1.63 6.99 29.83
N THR A 102 -0.68 6.91 28.91
CA THR A 102 0.47 7.82 28.87
C THR A 102 0.83 8.04 27.40
N LYS A 103 0.37 9.17 26.84
CA LYS A 103 0.82 9.65 25.52
C LYS A 103 2.29 10.01 25.65
N SER A 104 3.16 9.08 25.27
CA SER A 104 4.59 9.30 25.15
C SER A 104 4.89 10.27 23.98
N PRO A 105 5.91 11.15 24.10
CA PRO A 105 6.28 12.13 23.06
C PRO A 105 6.86 11.48 21.79
N THR A 106 6.91 10.14 21.72
CA THR A 106 7.34 9.33 20.57
C THR A 106 6.29 9.24 19.46
N SER A 107 5.09 9.80 19.64
CA SER A 107 4.01 9.71 18.66
C SER A 107 4.30 10.43 17.33
N GLN A 108 5.16 11.46 17.33
CA GLN A 108 5.52 12.18 16.10
C GLN A 108 6.51 11.41 15.22
N VAL A 109 7.40 10.61 15.82
CA VAL A 109 8.36 9.79 15.06
C VAL A 109 7.65 8.64 14.35
N LYS A 110 6.44 8.26 14.76
CA LYS A 110 5.64 7.19 14.14
C LYS A 110 4.68 7.67 13.05
N ASP A 111 4.46 8.97 12.90
CA ASP A 111 3.52 9.55 11.91
C ASP A 111 4.23 10.07 10.64
N CYS A 112 5.36 9.47 10.27
CA CYS A 112 6.08 9.81 9.05
C CYS A 112 6.53 8.55 8.30
N PRO A 113 6.78 8.62 6.97
CA PRO A 113 7.20 7.46 6.18
C PRO A 113 8.39 6.70 6.79
N GLN A 114 9.43 7.43 7.21
CA GLN A 114 10.59 6.81 7.85
C GLN A 114 10.22 6.18 9.20
N GLY A 115 9.31 6.81 9.92
CA GLY A 115 8.77 6.37 11.20
C GLY A 115 8.06 5.04 11.19
N VAL A 116 7.35 4.77 10.11
CA VAL A 116 6.65 3.50 9.86
C VAL A 116 7.53 2.48 9.11
N GLY A 117 8.83 2.78 9.00
CA GLY A 117 9.83 1.89 8.42
C GLY A 117 9.86 1.85 6.90
N LEU A 118 9.22 2.80 6.20
CA LEU A 118 9.26 2.89 4.74
C LEU A 118 10.62 3.39 4.25
N LYS A 119 11.08 2.82 3.14
CA LYS A 119 12.33 3.15 2.46
C LYS A 119 12.06 3.44 0.99
N THR A 120 13.02 4.08 0.32
CA THR A 120 12.96 4.30 -1.13
C THR A 120 12.81 2.97 -1.86
N GLY A 121 11.82 2.90 -2.75
CA GLY A 121 11.49 1.70 -3.52
C GLY A 121 10.48 0.78 -2.86
N ASP A 122 10.06 1.05 -1.62
CA ASP A 122 9.05 0.22 -0.97
C ASP A 122 7.68 0.33 -1.67
N VAL A 123 6.91 -0.74 -1.52
CA VAL A 123 5.55 -0.87 -2.07
C VAL A 123 4.56 -0.68 -0.95
N VAL A 124 3.61 0.22 -1.18
CA VAL A 124 2.53 0.56 -0.27
C VAL A 124 1.22 0.21 -0.95
N ALA A 125 0.44 -0.69 -0.36
CA ALA A 125 -0.94 -0.91 -0.79
C ALA A 125 -1.81 0.25 -0.29
N PHE A 126 -2.82 0.63 -1.07
CA PHE A 126 -3.84 1.56 -0.58
C PHE A 126 -5.23 1.09 -0.95
N LYS A 127 -6.21 1.40 -0.10
CA LYS A 127 -7.64 1.19 -0.34
C LYS A 127 -8.45 2.36 0.18
N PHE A 128 -9.67 2.52 -0.34
CA PHE A 128 -10.62 3.51 0.16
C PHE A 128 -11.49 2.88 1.23
N ALA A 129 -11.87 3.62 2.27
CA ALA A 129 -12.72 3.13 3.35
C ALA A 129 -14.07 2.62 2.83
N SER A 130 -14.63 3.25 1.78
CA SER A 130 -15.85 2.77 1.11
C SER A 130 -15.70 1.36 0.50
N GLN A 131 -14.48 0.89 0.22
CA GLN A 131 -14.24 -0.47 -0.29
C GLN A 131 -14.45 -1.53 0.81
N ASP A 132 -14.24 -1.20 2.08
CA ASP A 132 -14.49 -2.12 3.20
C ASP A 132 -15.99 -2.42 3.38
N GLU A 133 -16.88 -1.50 2.99
CA GLU A 133 -18.32 -1.63 3.19
C GLU A 133 -19.05 -2.37 2.05
N THR A 134 -18.47 -2.39 0.84
CA THR A 134 -19.12 -2.96 -0.36
C THR A 134 -18.91 -4.47 -0.52
N GLY A 135 -18.09 -5.11 0.32
CA GLY A 135 -18.07 -6.58 0.46
C GLY A 135 -17.79 -7.41 -0.81
N GLU A 136 -17.25 -6.83 -1.87
CA GLU A 136 -17.08 -7.51 -3.16
C GLU A 136 -15.67 -8.07 -3.44
N VAL A 137 -14.75 -8.02 -2.48
CA VAL A 137 -13.48 -8.74 -2.60
C VAL A 137 -13.40 -9.79 -1.51
N GLY A 138 -13.70 -11.03 -1.91
CA GLY A 138 -13.19 -12.27 -1.32
C GLY A 138 -13.57 -12.53 0.14
N ASP A 139 -14.45 -13.52 0.32
CA ASP A 139 -14.60 -14.36 1.52
C ASP A 139 -13.55 -14.06 2.60
N ALA A 140 -13.97 -13.43 3.71
CA ALA A 140 -13.05 -13.03 4.78
C ALA A 140 -12.25 -14.27 5.23
N ILE A 141 -10.98 -14.32 4.82
CA ILE A 141 -10.11 -15.44 5.18
C ILE A 141 -9.82 -15.26 6.66
N VAL A 142 -10.51 -16.02 7.49
CA VAL A 142 -10.13 -16.17 8.89
C VAL A 142 -8.84 -16.97 8.91
N ASP A 143 -7.78 -16.42 9.50
CA ASP A 143 -6.61 -17.23 9.78
C ASP A 143 -6.98 -18.37 10.74
N MET A 144 -6.12 -19.36 10.88
CA MET A 144 -6.35 -20.53 11.75
C MET A 144 -6.62 -20.14 13.23
N GLU A 145 -6.27 -18.91 13.63
CA GLU A 145 -6.56 -18.32 14.95
C GLU A 145 -7.88 -17.52 15.03
N GLY A 146 -8.65 -17.43 13.94
CA GLY A 146 -9.92 -16.71 13.87
C GLY A 146 -9.80 -15.20 13.68
N ASP A 147 -8.61 -14.70 13.37
CA ASP A 147 -8.38 -13.29 13.06
C ASP A 147 -8.67 -13.02 11.58
N THR A 148 -9.39 -11.92 11.30
CA THR A 148 -9.72 -11.50 9.94
C THR A 148 -8.47 -10.92 9.28
N VAL A 149 -7.85 -11.63 8.34
CA VAL A 149 -6.74 -11.07 7.57
C VAL A 149 -7.31 -10.03 6.60
N GLU A 150 -6.95 -8.76 6.81
CA GLU A 150 -7.36 -7.70 5.89
C GLU A 150 -6.81 -7.98 4.49
N GLN A 151 -7.71 -8.12 3.52
CA GLN A 151 -7.35 -8.30 2.12
C GLN A 151 -7.01 -6.95 1.49
N TRP A 152 -5.89 -6.92 0.77
CA TRP A 152 -5.49 -5.80 -0.07
C TRP A 152 -5.65 -6.20 -1.52
N ASP A 153 -6.45 -5.44 -2.26
CA ASP A 153 -6.58 -5.62 -3.70
C ASP A 153 -5.31 -5.10 -4.38
N VAL A 154 -4.27 -5.94 -4.44
CA VAL A 154 -3.01 -5.66 -5.14
C VAL A 154 -2.69 -6.83 -6.04
N LEU A 155 -2.77 -6.61 -7.35
CA LEU A 155 -2.38 -7.60 -8.35
C LEU A 155 -0.92 -7.38 -8.75
N ILE A 156 -0.15 -8.47 -8.70
CA ILE A 156 1.22 -8.51 -9.21
C ILE A 156 1.15 -9.16 -10.59
N PRO A 157 1.34 -8.40 -11.68
CA PRO A 157 1.36 -8.99 -13.01
C PRO A 157 2.48 -10.01 -13.11
N THR A 158 2.17 -11.18 -13.68
CA THR A 158 3.19 -12.14 -14.09
C THR A 158 3.72 -11.78 -15.48
N VAL A 159 4.89 -12.30 -15.84
CA VAL A 159 5.42 -12.14 -17.21
C VAL A 159 4.47 -12.79 -18.22
N GLU A 160 3.87 -13.93 -17.87
CA GLU A 160 2.88 -14.63 -18.70
C GLU A 160 1.60 -13.81 -18.86
N ASP A 161 1.11 -13.15 -17.81
CA ASP A 161 -0.03 -12.20 -17.89
C ASP A 161 0.23 -11.02 -18.85
N THR A 162 1.49 -10.65 -19.03
CA THR A 162 1.87 -9.43 -19.76
C THR A 162 2.32 -9.74 -21.19
N TYR A 163 2.87 -10.93 -21.43
CA TYR A 163 3.55 -11.31 -22.68
C TYR A 163 3.23 -12.75 -23.15
N GLY A 164 2.31 -13.47 -22.49
CA GLY A 164 2.12 -14.90 -22.66
C GLY A 164 1.10 -15.35 -23.71
N ASP A 165 0.52 -14.46 -24.51
CA ASP A 165 -0.49 -14.83 -25.52
C ASP A 165 -0.33 -14.03 -26.82
N GLU A 166 0.78 -14.23 -27.54
CA GLU A 166 0.96 -13.80 -28.93
C GLU A 166 1.79 -14.82 -29.75
N GLY A 167 1.60 -16.13 -29.50
CA GLY A 167 2.49 -17.17 -30.08
C GLY A 167 1.85 -18.49 -30.46
N ALA A 168 0.52 -18.60 -30.48
CA ALA A 168 -0.18 -19.77 -31.01
C ALA A 168 -1.21 -19.29 -32.02
N ASP A 169 -1.08 -19.76 -33.28
CA ASP A 169 -1.91 -19.44 -34.45
C ASP A 169 -1.46 -18.15 -35.17
N GLU A 170 -0.89 -18.14 -36.37
CA GLU A 170 -1.08 -19.00 -37.54
C GLU A 170 0.28 -19.39 -38.16
N GLY A 171 0.44 -20.68 -38.44
CA GLY A 171 1.50 -21.15 -39.33
C GLY A 171 1.25 -20.59 -40.73
N ILE A 172 2.06 -19.61 -41.12
CA ILE A 172 2.13 -19.11 -42.49
C ILE A 172 2.62 -20.29 -43.36
N ALA A 173 1.69 -20.98 -44.01
CA ALA A 173 2.02 -21.97 -45.02
C ALA A 173 2.72 -21.23 -46.16
N LEU A 174 4.04 -21.42 -46.27
CA LEU A 174 4.79 -21.03 -47.45
C LEU A 174 4.43 -22.03 -48.54
N ASP A 175 3.45 -21.69 -49.37
CA ASP A 175 3.25 -22.34 -50.66
C ASP A 175 4.49 -22.08 -51.53
N GLU A 176 5.23 -23.15 -51.83
CA GLU A 176 6.27 -23.18 -52.86
C GLU A 176 5.60 -23.28 -54.23
N ASP A 177 5.72 -22.23 -55.05
CA ASP A 177 5.54 -22.25 -56.52
C ASP A 177 6.85 -21.86 -57.23
#